data_AF-A0A443KFB1-F1
#
_entry.id   AF-A0A443KFB1-F1
#
_cell.length_a   1.000
_cell.length_b   1.000
_cell.length_c   1.000
_cell.angle_alpha   90.00
_cell.angle_beta   90.00
_cell.angle_gamma   90.00
#
_symmetry.space_group_name_H-M   'P 1'
#
loop_
_entity.id
_entity.type
_entity.pdbx_description
1 polymer ?
#
loop_
_entity_poly.entity_id
_entity_poly.type
_entity_poly.pdbx_seq_one_letter_code
_entity_poly.pdbx_strand_id
1 'polypeptide(L)'
;MADETAIVFVDGVMPIGSAEILAAQGRAEDAANRADNDADRAEAAAEAAASQIIADQRVPTDADRLALTGLADGATVYVIATAHTWQWSGSAWVDLGQGPLAEKADAAEVAAMIRRDDDATDLLIAMQDADGLRTWLEALASDGGPSDLSVELLARAMLREGHPIPSAIDADLLFALSDADGRRSWLEARSQDGGPTDWSATLIAAAMTRLGLLAGSGIMTDLTHIVGWGSSTMEYMAADLSSMAADFGATYVDGGDAGVTGYVTLAQMGVEHALITFPDNTIPASGASLVTCGNVTFGALMRPWVATIGGVSGTLSWAGGGLMFTRAVAGAAMVLLGETPAIPAMSQYRRAVTLLNIGKNSLTGSASADDVVEMTIRAYDWLNAADKKAIVIGHFVDRDTATVAAVRDKIVAVNRSLAARYGDLYVDLSGYLISARVWTDVGIAPSAEDIDAQSIGNIPPSLAQADGIHMTPAAQAAFVTHILTPRIAALGWYA
;
A
#
# COMPACT_ATOMS: atom_id res chain seq x y z
N MET A 1 -55.55 20.38 -28.10
CA MET A 1 -54.70 21.27 -27.32
C MET A 1 -53.73 20.38 -26.58
N ALA A 2 -52.58 20.13 -27.20
CA ALA A 2 -51.50 19.29 -26.68
C ALA A 2 -50.42 20.24 -26.19
N ASP A 3 -49.92 20.00 -24.99
CA ASP A 3 -48.92 20.81 -24.30
C ASP A 3 -47.58 20.06 -24.40
N GLU A 4 -46.64 20.61 -25.17
CA GLU A 4 -45.30 20.07 -25.40
C GLU A 4 -44.36 20.55 -24.29
N THR A 5 -43.77 19.61 -23.55
CA THR A 5 -42.71 19.87 -22.57
C THR A 5 -41.36 19.81 -23.28
N ALA A 6 -40.70 20.96 -23.42
CA ALA A 6 -39.36 21.08 -23.98
C ALA A 6 -38.29 20.61 -22.98
N ILE A 7 -37.47 19.64 -23.40
CA ILE A 7 -36.25 19.22 -22.70
C ILE A 7 -35.09 20.08 -23.20
N VAL A 8 -34.48 20.85 -22.30
CA VAL A 8 -33.26 21.61 -22.55
C VAL A 8 -32.06 20.70 -22.27
N PHE A 9 -31.31 20.36 -23.32
CA PHE A 9 -29.99 19.72 -23.21
C PHE A 9 -28.92 20.79 -22.96
N VAL A 10 -28.08 20.56 -21.95
CA VAL A 10 -26.92 21.38 -21.62
C VAL A 10 -25.73 20.94 -22.50
N ASP A 11 -25.30 21.81 -23.40
CA ASP A 11 -24.08 21.67 -24.21
C ASP A 11 -22.82 21.67 -23.32
N GLY A 12 -21.88 20.74 -23.55
CA GLY A 12 -20.59 20.83 -22.88
C GLY A 12 -19.57 19.69 -23.03
N VAL A 13 -19.85 18.59 -23.74
CA VAL A 13 -18.81 17.57 -24.02
C VAL A 13 -18.89 17.21 -25.50
N MET A 14 -17.94 17.69 -26.30
CA MET A 14 -17.81 17.24 -27.69
C MET A 14 -17.41 15.75 -27.67
N PRO A 15 -18.18 14.86 -28.32
CA PRO A 15 -17.77 13.48 -28.47
C PRO A 15 -16.49 13.44 -29.30
N ILE A 16 -15.44 12.80 -28.77
CA ILE A 16 -14.21 12.49 -29.49
C ILE A 16 -14.64 11.81 -30.79
N GLY A 17 -14.39 12.48 -31.93
CA GLY A 17 -14.87 12.03 -33.22
C GLY A 17 -14.32 10.63 -33.52
N SER A 18 -15.16 9.76 -34.10
CA SER A 18 -14.77 8.41 -34.51
C SER A 18 -13.46 8.36 -35.34
N ALA A 19 -13.13 9.45 -36.04
CA ALA A 19 -11.89 9.62 -36.77
C ALA A 19 -10.62 9.64 -35.88
N GLU A 20 -10.67 10.21 -34.67
CA GLU A 20 -9.50 10.25 -33.77
C GLU A 20 -9.23 8.89 -33.12
N ILE A 21 -10.30 8.14 -32.83
CA ILE A 21 -10.20 6.76 -32.33
C ILE A 21 -9.61 5.85 -33.42
N LEU A 22 -10.09 5.95 -34.66
CA LEU A 22 -9.54 5.21 -35.81
C LEU A 22 -8.07 5.55 -36.07
N ALA A 23 -7.70 6.83 -35.95
CA ALA A 23 -6.30 7.25 -36.11
C ALA A 23 -5.40 6.74 -34.97
N ALA A 24 -5.91 6.64 -33.74
CA ALA A 24 -5.18 6.07 -32.62
C ALA A 24 -4.98 4.55 -32.77
N GLN A 25 -6.01 3.84 -33.25
CA GLN A 25 -5.93 2.41 -33.55
C GLN A 25 -4.89 2.12 -34.64
N GLY A 26 -4.89 2.89 -35.74
CA GLY A 26 -3.89 2.72 -36.80
C GLY A 26 -2.45 2.93 -36.34
N ARG A 27 -2.20 3.94 -35.48
CA ARG A 27 -0.87 4.18 -34.91
C ARG A 27 -0.39 3.05 -34.00
N ALA A 28 -1.31 2.43 -33.25
CA ALA A 28 -0.98 1.30 -32.38
C ALA A 28 -0.63 0.05 -33.20
N GLU A 29 -1.37 -0.21 -34.28
CA GLU A 29 -1.13 -1.33 -35.20
C GLU A 29 0.21 -1.18 -35.94
N ASP A 30 0.54 0.04 -36.40
CA ASP A 30 1.84 0.34 -37.00
C ASP A 30 3.01 0.17 -36.01
N ALA A 31 2.79 0.47 -34.73
CA ALA A 31 3.81 0.30 -33.69
C ALA A 31 4.05 -1.19 -33.38
N ALA A 32 2.99 -1.99 -33.30
CA ALA A 32 3.09 -3.43 -33.12
C ALA A 32 3.86 -4.10 -34.28
N ASN A 33 3.51 -3.74 -35.52
CA ASN A 33 4.18 -4.27 -36.72
C ASN A 33 5.68 -3.91 -36.77
N ARG A 34 6.09 -2.73 -36.27
CA ARG A 34 7.51 -2.38 -36.19
C ARG A 34 8.25 -3.23 -35.16
N ALA A 35 7.64 -3.47 -34.00
CA ALA A 35 8.25 -4.28 -32.95
C ALA A 35 8.48 -5.73 -33.41
N ASP A 36 7.52 -6.34 -34.10
CA ASP A 36 7.66 -7.70 -34.65
C ASP A 36 8.79 -7.78 -35.69
N ASN A 37 8.88 -6.79 -36.60
CA ASN A 37 9.97 -6.73 -37.59
C ASN A 37 11.35 -6.46 -36.97
N ASP A 38 11.42 -5.82 -35.80
CA ASP A 38 12.66 -5.62 -35.06
C ASP A 38 13.09 -6.92 -34.35
N ALA A 39 12.13 -7.68 -33.80
CA ALA A 39 12.37 -8.99 -33.21
C ALA A 39 12.89 -10.01 -34.23
N ASP A 40 12.25 -10.11 -35.40
CA ASP A 40 12.67 -11.02 -36.47
C ASP A 40 14.10 -10.69 -36.98
N ARG A 41 14.44 -9.39 -37.05
CA ARG A 41 15.79 -8.96 -37.44
C ARG A 41 16.82 -9.29 -36.36
N ALA A 42 16.47 -9.21 -35.09
CA ALA A 42 17.35 -9.58 -33.98
C ALA A 42 17.60 -11.09 -33.95
N GLU A 43 16.56 -11.91 -34.18
CA GLU A 43 16.69 -13.36 -34.26
C GLU A 43 17.54 -13.79 -35.46
N ALA A 44 17.31 -13.22 -36.64
CA ALA A 44 18.13 -13.49 -37.83
C ALA A 44 19.59 -13.05 -37.65
N ALA A 45 19.84 -11.95 -36.93
CA ALA A 45 21.19 -11.50 -36.61
C ALA A 45 21.89 -12.44 -35.60
N ALA A 46 21.15 -12.94 -34.60
CA ALA A 46 21.66 -13.92 -33.64
C ALA A 46 21.98 -15.26 -34.31
N GLU A 47 21.14 -15.74 -35.23
CA GLU A 47 21.34 -16.98 -35.97
C GLU A 47 22.50 -16.87 -36.97
N ALA A 48 22.65 -15.72 -37.63
CA ALA A 48 23.80 -15.43 -38.50
C ALA A 48 25.12 -15.35 -37.71
N ALA A 49 25.09 -14.81 -36.48
CA ALA A 49 26.25 -14.77 -35.60
C ALA A 49 26.61 -16.16 -35.04
N ALA A 50 25.61 -16.97 -34.68
CA ALA A 50 25.81 -18.33 -34.19
C ALA A 50 26.36 -19.27 -35.27
N SER A 51 26.00 -19.06 -36.53
CA SER A 51 26.41 -19.91 -37.66
C SER A 51 27.86 -19.73 -38.11
N GLN A 52 28.58 -18.69 -37.64
CA GLN A 52 29.95 -18.39 -38.10
C GLN A 52 31.07 -18.82 -37.14
N ILE A 53 30.79 -19.27 -35.91
CA ILE A 53 31.83 -19.64 -34.94
C ILE A 53 31.41 -20.87 -34.12
N ILE A 54 31.60 -22.06 -34.69
CA ILE A 54 31.64 -23.29 -33.89
C ILE A 54 33.10 -23.73 -33.82
N ALA A 55 33.85 -23.15 -32.89
CA ALA A 55 35.08 -23.76 -32.44
C ALA A 55 34.71 -24.94 -31.53
N ASP A 56 35.30 -26.12 -31.76
CA ASP A 56 35.01 -27.32 -30.96
C ASP A 56 35.34 -27.10 -29.47
N GLN A 57 36.33 -26.25 -29.18
CA GLN A 57 36.73 -25.89 -27.81
C GLN A 57 37.17 -24.42 -27.69
N ARG A 58 37.13 -23.88 -26.47
CA ARG A 58 37.64 -22.53 -26.13
C ARG A 58 38.63 -22.64 -24.97
N VAL A 59 39.78 -21.97 -25.09
CA VAL A 59 40.83 -21.99 -24.05
C VAL A 59 41.35 -20.58 -23.74
N PRO A 60 41.82 -20.31 -22.50
CA PRO A 60 42.23 -18.97 -22.10
C PRO A 60 43.47 -18.46 -22.84
N THR A 61 44.52 -19.27 -22.94
CA THR A 61 45.83 -18.86 -23.48
C THR A 61 46.36 -19.78 -24.57
N ASP A 62 47.36 -19.32 -25.32
CA ASP A 62 48.07 -20.17 -26.29
C ASP A 62 48.79 -21.35 -25.61
N ALA A 63 49.24 -21.18 -24.36
CA ALA A 63 49.83 -22.28 -23.61
C ALA A 63 48.80 -23.39 -23.35
N ASP A 64 47.55 -23.03 -23.05
CA ASP A 64 46.46 -23.99 -22.82
C ASP A 64 46.09 -24.72 -24.12
N ARG A 65 46.06 -24.01 -25.25
CA ARG A 65 45.87 -24.64 -26.58
C ARG A 65 46.96 -25.68 -26.86
N LEU A 66 48.22 -25.34 -26.61
CA LEU A 66 49.36 -26.23 -26.84
C LEU A 66 49.37 -27.44 -25.90
N ALA A 67 48.67 -27.36 -24.76
CA ALA A 67 48.52 -28.45 -23.81
C ALA A 67 47.39 -29.45 -24.19
N LEU A 68 46.55 -29.11 -25.17
CA LEU A 68 45.49 -30.03 -25.63
C LEU A 68 46.09 -31.23 -26.36
N THR A 69 45.58 -32.43 -26.04
CA THR A 69 46.00 -33.70 -26.65
C THR A 69 44.78 -34.50 -27.11
N GLY A 70 44.97 -35.43 -28.05
CA GLY A 70 43.91 -36.33 -28.52
C GLY A 70 42.89 -35.69 -29.48
N LEU A 71 43.22 -34.54 -30.09
CA LEU A 71 42.35 -33.86 -31.04
C LEU A 71 42.32 -34.56 -32.40
N ALA A 72 41.16 -34.60 -33.04
CA ALA A 72 41.00 -35.06 -34.41
C ALA A 72 41.55 -34.01 -35.41
N ASP A 73 41.99 -34.48 -36.58
CA ASP A 73 42.34 -33.58 -37.69
C ASP A 73 41.12 -32.71 -38.06
N GLY A 74 41.33 -31.40 -38.19
CA GLY A 74 40.30 -30.40 -38.43
C GLY A 74 39.70 -29.77 -37.17
N ALA A 75 40.01 -30.26 -35.95
CA ALA A 75 39.46 -29.72 -34.71
C ALA A 75 39.86 -28.25 -34.51
N THR A 76 38.92 -27.42 -34.09
CA THR A 76 39.12 -25.97 -33.94
C THR A 76 39.08 -25.52 -32.49
N VAL A 77 39.97 -24.59 -32.13
CA VAL A 77 40.08 -24.03 -30.78
C VAL A 77 40.20 -22.53 -30.85
N TYR A 78 39.33 -21.83 -30.13
CA TYR A 78 39.43 -20.39 -29.97
C TYR A 78 40.27 -20.06 -28.73
N VAL A 79 41.33 -19.26 -28.91
CA VAL A 79 42.19 -18.78 -27.82
C VAL A 79 41.73 -17.39 -27.42
N ILE A 80 41.22 -17.26 -26.19
CA ILE A 80 40.59 -16.03 -25.72
C ILE A 80 41.61 -14.88 -25.65
N ALA A 81 42.81 -15.14 -25.13
CA ALA A 81 43.83 -14.10 -24.92
C ALA A 81 44.31 -13.44 -26.22
N THR A 82 44.31 -14.18 -27.34
CA THR A 82 44.75 -13.64 -28.64
C THR A 82 43.60 -13.32 -29.57
N ALA A 83 42.38 -13.79 -29.27
CA ALA A 83 41.21 -13.75 -30.14
C ALA A 83 41.41 -14.47 -31.49
N HIS A 84 42.34 -15.43 -31.53
CA HIS A 84 42.62 -16.25 -32.71
C HIS A 84 41.87 -17.58 -32.64
N THR A 85 41.38 -18.03 -33.79
CA THR A 85 40.94 -19.41 -33.96
C THR A 85 42.08 -20.22 -34.56
N TRP A 86 42.40 -21.33 -33.92
CA TRP A 86 43.44 -22.26 -34.35
C TRP A 86 42.79 -23.58 -34.77
N GLN A 87 43.31 -24.21 -35.81
CA GLN A 87 42.88 -25.52 -36.27
C GLN A 87 44.01 -26.54 -36.14
N TRP A 88 43.70 -27.71 -35.62
CA TRP A 88 44.64 -28.83 -35.56
C TRP A 88 44.67 -29.57 -36.89
N SER A 89 45.83 -29.65 -37.55
CA SER A 89 46.02 -30.35 -38.84
C SER A 89 46.42 -31.82 -38.71
N GLY A 90 46.20 -32.41 -37.53
CA GLY A 90 46.69 -33.75 -37.17
C GLY A 90 48.15 -33.80 -36.73
N SER A 91 48.96 -32.77 -37.05
CA SER A 91 50.40 -32.73 -36.69
C SER A 91 50.88 -31.37 -36.16
N ALA A 92 50.15 -30.30 -36.44
CA ALA A 92 50.49 -28.96 -36.01
C ALA A 92 49.23 -28.10 -35.88
N TRP A 93 49.36 -27.00 -35.16
CA TRP A 93 48.33 -25.97 -35.12
C TRP A 93 48.51 -24.97 -36.27
N VAL A 94 47.44 -24.73 -37.01
CA VAL A 94 47.34 -23.72 -38.06
C VAL A 94 46.54 -22.55 -37.52
N ASP A 95 47.13 -21.35 -37.57
CA ASP A 95 46.42 -20.12 -37.23
C ASP A 95 45.44 -19.79 -38.36
N LEU A 96 44.15 -19.75 -38.04
CA LEU A 96 43.12 -19.32 -39.00
C LEU A 96 42.89 -17.81 -38.95
N GLY A 97 43.66 -17.10 -38.13
CA GLY A 97 43.58 -15.68 -37.91
C GLY A 97 42.61 -15.31 -36.79
N GLN A 98 42.49 -14.00 -36.61
CA GLN A 98 41.51 -13.42 -35.71
C GLN A 98 40.09 -13.69 -36.21
N GLY A 99 39.21 -14.16 -35.33
CA GLY A 99 37.79 -14.25 -35.66
C GLY A 99 37.22 -12.86 -35.99
N PRO A 100 36.13 -12.74 -36.76
CA PRO A 100 35.50 -11.44 -37.07
C PRO A 100 35.01 -10.65 -35.83
N LEU A 101 35.09 -11.24 -34.63
CA LEU A 101 34.87 -10.57 -33.35
C LEU A 101 36.11 -9.83 -32.81
N ALA A 102 37.33 -10.12 -33.28
CA ALA A 102 38.54 -9.46 -32.80
C ALA A 102 38.65 -7.99 -33.26
N GLU A 103 38.06 -7.65 -34.42
CA GLU A 103 37.93 -6.25 -34.85
C GLU A 103 36.80 -5.50 -34.10
N LYS A 104 35.93 -6.23 -33.39
CA LYS A 104 34.81 -5.66 -32.62
C LYS A 104 35.01 -5.69 -31.11
N ALA A 105 36.06 -6.33 -30.62
CA ALA A 105 36.43 -6.35 -29.21
C ALA A 105 37.73 -5.54 -29.05
N ASP A 106 37.59 -4.25 -28.73
CA ASP A 106 38.74 -3.45 -28.29
C ASP A 106 39.33 -4.14 -27.05
N ALA A 107 40.53 -4.70 -27.19
CA ALA A 107 41.21 -5.41 -26.12
C ALA A 107 41.45 -4.50 -24.89
N ALA A 108 41.43 -3.18 -25.04
CA ALA A 108 41.46 -2.24 -23.92
C ALA A 108 40.12 -2.17 -23.18
N GLU A 109 39.00 -2.35 -23.87
CA GLU A 109 37.64 -2.39 -23.31
C GLU A 109 37.37 -3.75 -22.65
N VAL A 110 37.84 -4.84 -23.25
CA VAL A 110 37.78 -6.18 -22.63
C VAL A 110 38.78 -6.32 -21.49
N ALA A 111 39.98 -5.72 -21.54
CA ALA A 111 40.90 -5.67 -20.40
C ALA A 111 40.39 -4.76 -19.27
N ALA A 112 39.50 -3.80 -19.57
CA ALA A 112 38.75 -3.05 -18.56
C ALA A 112 37.60 -3.87 -17.95
N MET A 113 36.97 -4.77 -18.73
CA MET A 113 35.98 -5.75 -18.22
C MET A 113 36.61 -6.95 -17.46
N ILE A 114 37.86 -7.32 -17.78
CA ILE A 114 38.58 -8.47 -17.17
C ILE A 114 39.33 -8.10 -15.88
N ARG A 115 39.31 -6.85 -15.42
CA ARG A 115 39.46 -6.59 -13.97
C ARG A 115 38.13 -7.03 -13.31
N ARG A 116 37.84 -8.32 -13.14
CA ARG A 116 38.25 -9.09 -11.96
C ARG A 116 38.90 -8.23 -10.88
N ASP A 117 38.08 -7.45 -10.19
CA ASP A 117 38.23 -7.33 -8.74
C ASP A 117 37.61 -8.59 -8.10
N ASP A 118 38.37 -9.68 -8.15
CA ASP A 118 38.17 -10.89 -7.34
C ASP A 118 38.54 -10.65 -5.85
N ASP A 119 38.72 -9.39 -5.42
CA ASP A 119 39.10 -9.05 -4.04
C ASP A 119 37.94 -8.47 -3.20
N ALA A 120 36.73 -8.28 -3.75
CA ALA A 120 35.55 -7.91 -2.97
C ALA A 120 34.99 -9.13 -2.22
N THR A 121 35.79 -9.67 -1.29
CA THR A 121 35.46 -10.77 -0.39
C THR A 121 34.36 -10.42 0.63
N ASP A 122 33.82 -9.21 0.57
CA ASP A 122 32.91 -8.64 1.55
C ASP A 122 31.61 -8.14 0.89
N LEU A 123 31.02 -8.91 -0.02
CA LEU A 123 29.71 -8.62 -0.63
C LEU A 123 28.65 -9.62 -0.14
N LEU A 124 27.54 -9.10 0.40
CA LEU A 124 26.37 -9.86 0.83
C LEU A 124 25.53 -10.32 -0.37
N ILE A 125 25.28 -9.37 -1.28
CA ILE A 125 24.51 -9.58 -2.51
C ILE A 125 24.95 -8.55 -3.55
N ALA A 126 25.03 -8.98 -4.80
CA ALA A 126 25.27 -8.12 -5.95
C ALA A 126 24.34 -8.54 -7.09
N MET A 127 23.54 -7.60 -7.60
CA MET A 127 22.76 -7.86 -8.81
C MET A 127 23.62 -7.63 -10.04
N GLN A 128 23.63 -8.62 -10.93
CA GLN A 128 24.33 -8.56 -12.20
C GLN A 128 23.34 -8.44 -13.35
N ASP A 129 23.73 -7.77 -14.42
CA ASP A 129 22.97 -7.74 -15.66
C ASP A 129 23.18 -9.03 -16.50
N ALA A 130 22.58 -9.06 -17.69
CA ALA A 130 22.64 -10.22 -18.58
C ALA A 130 24.05 -10.55 -19.08
N ASP A 131 24.96 -9.58 -19.03
CA ASP A 131 26.35 -9.72 -19.45
C ASP A 131 27.27 -10.06 -18.25
N GLY A 132 26.70 -10.24 -17.06
CA GLY A 132 27.42 -10.55 -15.83
C GLY A 132 28.08 -9.34 -15.17
N LEU A 133 27.76 -8.12 -15.62
CA LEU A 133 28.29 -6.90 -15.02
C LEU A 133 27.50 -6.58 -13.76
N ARG A 134 28.23 -6.30 -12.67
CA ARG A 134 27.59 -5.90 -11.42
C ARG A 134 26.99 -4.50 -11.55
N THR A 135 25.75 -4.38 -11.11
CA THR A 135 24.96 -3.15 -11.16
C THR A 135 25.20 -2.30 -9.91
N TRP A 136 24.56 -1.14 -9.81
CA TRP A 136 24.60 -0.30 -8.61
C TRP A 136 23.83 -0.87 -7.40
N LEU A 137 23.22 -2.05 -7.55
CA LEU A 137 22.50 -2.75 -6.49
C LEU A 137 23.41 -3.82 -5.87
N GLU A 138 24.36 -3.37 -5.06
CA GLU A 138 25.22 -4.23 -4.24
C GLU A 138 25.16 -3.84 -2.77
N ALA A 139 25.27 -4.84 -1.89
CA ALA A 139 25.42 -4.64 -0.46
C ALA A 139 26.65 -5.39 0.06
N LEU A 140 27.39 -4.79 1.00
CA LEU A 140 28.55 -5.37 1.66
C LEU A 140 28.13 -6.44 2.68
N ALA A 141 28.95 -7.48 2.86
CA ALA A 141 28.69 -8.56 3.82
C ALA A 141 28.97 -8.15 5.26
N SER A 142 29.84 -7.17 5.48
CA SER A 142 30.22 -6.68 6.80
C SER A 142 29.14 -5.86 7.50
N ASP A 143 28.36 -5.07 6.75
CA ASP A 143 27.39 -4.15 7.34
C ASP A 143 26.09 -3.97 6.53
N GLY A 144 25.95 -4.62 5.38
CA GLY A 144 24.79 -4.47 4.49
C GLY A 144 24.71 -3.13 3.77
N GLY A 145 25.74 -2.27 3.88
CA GLY A 145 25.82 -0.96 3.21
C GLY A 145 26.20 -1.07 1.73
N PRO A 146 26.07 0.02 0.94
CA PRO A 146 26.40 0.00 -0.48
C PRO A 146 27.90 -0.19 -0.70
N SER A 147 28.27 -0.99 -1.69
CA SER A 147 29.68 -1.17 -2.07
C SER A 147 30.28 0.10 -2.69
N ASP A 148 31.62 0.17 -2.76
CA ASP A 148 32.34 1.25 -3.44
C ASP A 148 31.91 1.40 -4.92
N LEU A 149 31.61 0.29 -5.60
CA LEU A 149 31.12 0.30 -6.98
C LEU A 149 29.70 0.88 -7.05
N SER A 150 28.81 0.51 -6.13
CA SER A 150 27.46 1.08 -6.04
C SER A 150 27.52 2.60 -5.81
N VAL A 151 28.37 3.05 -4.90
CA VAL A 151 28.59 4.47 -4.59
C VAL A 151 29.14 5.23 -5.80
N GLU A 152 30.10 4.65 -6.52
CA GLU A 152 30.70 5.27 -7.71
C GLU A 152 29.71 5.39 -8.88
N LEU A 153 28.94 4.34 -9.16
CA LEU A 153 27.94 4.34 -10.22
C LEU A 153 26.80 5.33 -9.93
N LEU A 154 26.37 5.43 -8.67
CA LEU A 154 25.42 6.44 -8.20
C LEU A 154 25.98 7.85 -8.35
N ALA A 155 27.22 8.10 -7.93
CA ALA A 155 27.87 9.39 -8.06
C ALA A 155 28.04 9.83 -9.53
N ARG A 156 28.41 8.91 -10.43
CA ARG A 156 28.51 9.17 -11.87
C ARG A 156 27.15 9.41 -12.53
N ALA A 157 26.07 8.79 -12.04
CA ALA A 157 24.71 9.07 -12.49
C ALA A 157 24.27 10.48 -12.05
N MET A 158 24.52 10.86 -10.79
CA MET A 158 24.19 12.18 -10.25
C MET A 158 24.95 13.32 -10.93
N LEU A 159 26.24 13.10 -11.28
CA LEU A 159 27.06 14.07 -12.01
C LEU A 159 26.62 14.23 -13.48
N ARG A 160 26.08 13.18 -14.11
CA ARG A 160 25.57 13.22 -15.50
C ARG A 160 24.35 14.13 -15.63
N GLU A 161 23.50 14.13 -14.61
CA GLU A 161 22.24 14.89 -14.56
C GLU A 161 22.40 16.27 -13.86
N GLY A 162 23.62 16.63 -13.45
CA GLY A 162 23.93 17.97 -12.93
C GLY A 162 23.47 18.23 -11.48
N HIS A 163 23.27 17.19 -10.67
CA HIS A 163 22.79 17.33 -9.29
C HIS A 163 23.92 17.55 -8.28
N PRO A 164 23.84 18.58 -7.40
CA PRO A 164 24.82 18.77 -6.32
C PRO A 164 24.59 17.76 -5.18
N ILE A 165 25.69 17.27 -4.57
CA ILE A 165 25.68 16.42 -3.37
C ILE A 165 25.17 17.26 -2.18
N PRO A 166 24.03 16.92 -1.56
CA PRO A 166 23.50 17.71 -0.44
C PRO A 166 24.38 17.54 0.80
N SER A 167 24.84 18.66 1.35
CA SER A 167 25.46 18.71 2.67
C SER A 167 24.40 18.98 3.75
N ALA A 168 24.48 18.19 4.83
CA ALA A 168 23.82 18.31 6.14
C ALA A 168 22.57 17.43 6.38
N ILE A 169 22.63 16.74 7.52
CA ILE A 169 22.12 15.41 7.83
C ILE A 169 21.05 15.51 8.93
N ASP A 170 19.98 14.74 8.76
CA ASP A 170 19.10 14.27 9.83
C ASP A 170 19.87 13.19 10.61
N ALA A 171 20.01 13.31 11.94
CA ALA A 171 21.07 12.62 12.71
C ALA A 171 21.11 11.07 12.58
N ASP A 172 20.02 10.46 12.11
CA ASP A 172 19.86 9.03 11.92
C ASP A 172 19.91 8.57 10.44
N LEU A 173 20.32 9.43 9.50
CA LEU A 173 20.32 9.14 8.07
C LEU A 173 21.74 8.87 7.54
N LEU A 174 21.98 7.67 6.99
CA LEU A 174 23.25 7.30 6.33
C LEU A 174 23.33 7.91 4.93
N PHE A 175 22.30 7.68 4.13
CA PHE A 175 22.11 8.30 2.82
C PHE A 175 20.63 8.35 2.46
N ALA A 176 20.28 9.29 1.59
CA ALA A 176 18.99 9.33 0.90
C ALA A 176 19.22 9.72 -0.55
N LEU A 177 18.62 8.97 -1.47
CA LEU A 177 18.54 9.42 -2.86
C LEU A 177 17.40 10.42 -2.98
N SER A 178 17.74 11.65 -3.36
CA SER A 178 16.76 12.69 -3.63
C SER A 178 16.68 12.98 -5.12
N ASP A 179 15.49 13.36 -5.60
CA ASP A 179 15.34 13.86 -6.96
C ASP A 179 15.92 15.29 -7.14
N ALA A 180 15.79 15.84 -8.33
CA ALA A 180 16.24 17.17 -8.71
C ALA A 180 15.70 18.32 -7.83
N ASP A 181 14.55 18.10 -7.19
CA ASP A 181 13.87 19.07 -6.31
C ASP A 181 14.18 18.81 -4.83
N GLY A 182 15.09 17.87 -4.52
CA GLY A 182 15.42 17.47 -3.15
C GLY A 182 14.45 16.47 -2.54
N ARG A 183 13.51 15.89 -3.31
CA ARG A 183 12.53 14.91 -2.80
C ARG A 183 13.23 13.61 -2.47
N ARG A 184 13.25 13.23 -1.19
CA ARG A 184 13.79 11.95 -0.79
C ARG A 184 12.94 10.81 -1.35
N SER A 185 13.59 9.84 -1.97
CA SER A 185 12.97 8.64 -2.53
C SER A 185 12.78 7.55 -1.47
N TRP A 186 12.29 6.39 -1.86
CA TRP A 186 12.21 5.20 -1.00
C TRP A 186 13.59 4.52 -0.79
N LEU A 187 14.64 5.05 -1.41
CA LEU A 187 16.02 4.56 -1.29
C LEU A 187 16.75 5.42 -0.27
N GLU A 188 16.49 5.15 1.00
CA GLU A 188 17.18 5.76 2.14
C GLU A 188 17.63 4.68 3.13
N ALA A 189 18.78 4.90 3.76
CA ALA A 189 19.30 4.03 4.80
C ALA A 189 19.58 4.80 6.09
N ARG A 190 19.39 4.14 7.25
CA ARG A 190 19.72 4.68 8.56
C ARG A 190 21.21 4.62 8.84
N SER A 191 21.73 5.63 9.52
CA SER A 191 23.15 5.71 9.92
C SER A 191 23.55 4.67 10.97
N GLN A 192 22.58 4.11 11.70
CA GLN A 192 22.81 3.19 12.82
C GLN A 192 23.06 1.74 12.37
N ASP A 193 22.43 1.30 11.28
CA ASP A 193 22.40 -0.11 10.88
C ASP A 193 22.41 -0.35 9.38
N GLY A 194 22.49 0.70 8.55
CA GLY A 194 22.40 0.58 7.09
C GLY A 194 21.04 0.11 6.58
N GLY A 195 20.07 -0.14 7.47
CA GLY A 195 18.73 -0.62 7.14
C GLY A 195 17.82 0.49 6.61
N PRO A 196 16.69 0.14 5.98
CA PRO A 196 15.76 1.14 5.46
C PRO A 196 15.21 2.03 6.58
N THR A 197 15.11 3.33 6.31
CA THR A 197 14.38 4.25 7.21
C THR A 197 12.92 3.81 7.35
N ASP A 198 12.23 4.23 8.42
CA ASP A 198 10.80 3.91 8.60
C ASP A 198 9.93 4.40 7.43
N TRP A 199 10.34 5.50 6.82
CA TRP A 199 9.76 6.04 5.59
C TRP A 199 9.96 5.10 4.40
N SER A 200 11.20 4.69 4.14
CA SER A 200 11.53 3.73 3.07
C SER A 200 10.82 2.39 3.27
N ALA A 201 10.80 1.87 4.50
CA ALA A 201 10.11 0.64 4.86
C ALA A 201 8.59 0.74 4.60
N THR A 202 7.98 1.90 4.88
CA THR A 202 6.56 2.15 4.61
C THR A 202 6.26 2.16 3.11
N LEU A 203 7.08 2.84 2.32
CA LEU A 203 6.92 2.91 0.86
C LEU A 203 7.15 1.54 0.19
N ILE A 204 8.15 0.78 0.65
CA ILE A 204 8.43 -0.58 0.19
C ILE A 204 7.25 -1.49 0.55
N ALA A 205 6.75 -1.46 1.80
CA ALA A 205 5.61 -2.26 2.20
C ALA A 205 4.36 -1.94 1.38
N ALA A 206 4.07 -0.66 1.13
CA ALA A 206 2.95 -0.25 0.29
C ALA A 206 3.09 -0.73 -1.17
N ALA A 207 4.31 -0.71 -1.72
CA ALA A 207 4.60 -1.26 -3.05
C ALA A 207 4.42 -2.78 -3.09
N MET A 208 4.95 -3.51 -2.10
CA MET A 208 4.84 -4.96 -2.03
C MET A 208 3.40 -5.44 -1.80
N THR A 209 2.59 -4.72 -1.02
CA THR A 209 1.16 -4.99 -0.85
C THR A 209 0.40 -4.79 -2.16
N ARG A 210 0.65 -3.70 -2.88
CA ARG A 210 0.04 -3.42 -4.19
C ARG A 210 0.40 -4.46 -5.25
N LEU A 211 1.60 -5.03 -5.19
CA LEU A 211 2.06 -6.08 -6.09
C LEU A 211 1.61 -7.49 -5.68
N GLY A 212 0.87 -7.64 -4.58
CA GLY A 212 0.45 -8.96 -4.08
C GLY A 212 1.61 -9.82 -3.57
N LEU A 213 2.82 -9.27 -3.46
CA LEU A 213 4.01 -9.97 -2.97
C LEU A 213 3.98 -10.15 -1.44
N LEU A 214 3.10 -9.40 -0.77
CA LEU A 214 2.72 -9.60 0.63
C LEU A 214 1.35 -10.30 0.77
N ALA A 215 0.89 -11.05 -0.25
CA ALA A 215 -0.22 -11.96 -0.07
C ALA A 215 0.18 -13.07 0.92
N GLY A 216 -0.16 -12.89 2.19
CA GLY A 216 -0.25 -13.96 3.17
C GLY A 216 1.04 -14.73 3.46
N SER A 217 2.20 -14.09 3.49
CA SER A 217 3.48 -14.71 3.87
C SER A 217 3.54 -15.02 5.38
N GLY A 218 2.69 -15.92 5.88
CA GLY A 218 2.71 -16.39 7.28
C GLY A 218 2.52 -15.30 8.34
N ILE A 219 2.11 -14.09 7.96
CA ILE A 219 1.83 -12.98 8.86
C ILE A 219 0.48 -13.25 9.52
N MET A 220 0.51 -13.83 10.72
CA MET A 220 -0.68 -14.15 11.49
C MET A 220 -1.33 -12.90 12.07
N THR A 221 -2.64 -12.99 12.30
CA THR A 221 -3.41 -12.01 13.06
C THR A 221 -2.79 -11.84 14.45
N ASP A 222 -2.64 -10.59 14.87
CA ASP A 222 -2.27 -10.24 16.24
C ASP A 222 -3.48 -10.44 17.15
N LEU A 223 -3.42 -11.50 17.96
CA LEU A 223 -4.46 -11.81 18.95
C LEU A 223 -4.31 -10.98 20.24
N THR A 224 -3.19 -10.29 20.44
CA THR A 224 -2.96 -9.48 21.65
C THR A 224 -3.76 -8.17 21.65
N HIS A 225 -4.32 -7.78 20.49
CA HIS A 225 -5.16 -6.60 20.35
C HIS A 225 -6.49 -6.89 19.66
N ILE A 226 -7.55 -6.24 20.14
CA ILE A 226 -8.83 -6.10 19.44
C ILE A 226 -9.03 -4.62 19.15
N VAL A 227 -9.31 -4.24 17.90
CA VAL A 227 -9.52 -2.83 17.53
C VAL A 227 -10.93 -2.62 16.99
N GLY A 228 -11.64 -1.63 17.54
CA GLY A 228 -12.95 -1.22 17.06
C GLY A 228 -12.88 0.03 16.21
N TRP A 229 -13.44 -0.01 15.00
CA TRP A 229 -13.47 1.11 14.07
C TRP A 229 -14.89 1.51 13.73
N GLY A 230 -15.20 2.79 13.89
CA GLY A 230 -16.52 3.32 13.59
C GLY A 230 -16.72 4.70 14.15
N SER A 231 -17.99 5.08 14.29
CA SER A 231 -18.37 6.35 14.89
C SER A 231 -18.82 6.17 16.34
N SER A 232 -19.90 6.84 16.76
CA SER A 232 -20.36 6.85 18.16
C SER A 232 -20.75 5.49 18.69
N THR A 233 -21.19 4.56 17.84
CA THR A 233 -21.48 3.18 18.26
C THR A 233 -20.22 2.46 18.79
N MET A 234 -19.08 2.59 18.12
CA MET A 234 -17.82 2.00 18.61
C MET A 234 -17.25 2.77 19.80
N GLU A 235 -17.28 4.10 19.74
CA GLU A 235 -16.76 4.94 20.84
C GLU A 235 -17.50 4.65 22.16
N TYR A 236 -18.84 4.57 22.12
CA TYR A 236 -19.62 4.39 23.35
C TYR A 236 -19.54 2.96 23.88
N MET A 237 -19.39 1.95 23.01
CA MET A 237 -19.14 0.58 23.44
C MET A 237 -17.70 0.33 23.91
N ALA A 238 -16.79 1.31 23.86
CA ALA A 238 -15.37 1.10 24.14
C ALA A 238 -15.09 0.48 25.52
N ALA A 239 -15.86 0.84 26.55
CA ALA A 239 -15.70 0.26 27.88
C ALA A 239 -16.09 -1.24 27.92
N ASP A 240 -17.23 -1.59 27.33
CA ASP A 240 -17.70 -2.98 27.26
C ASP A 240 -16.80 -3.83 26.35
N LEU A 241 -16.35 -3.27 25.23
CA LEU A 241 -15.39 -3.91 24.32
C LEU A 241 -14.02 -4.10 24.98
N SER A 242 -13.59 -3.17 25.83
CA SER A 242 -12.38 -3.33 26.64
C SER A 242 -12.51 -4.46 27.66
N SER A 243 -13.67 -4.61 28.29
CA SER A 243 -13.93 -5.74 29.19
C SER A 243 -13.92 -7.07 28.42
N MET A 244 -14.61 -7.12 27.28
CA MET A 244 -14.64 -8.30 26.40
C MET A 244 -13.23 -8.69 25.92
N ALA A 245 -12.42 -7.72 25.48
CA ALA A 245 -11.05 -7.99 25.05
C ALA A 245 -10.21 -8.56 26.20
N ALA A 246 -10.35 -8.00 27.41
CA ALA A 246 -9.65 -8.49 28.58
C ALA A 246 -10.03 -9.94 28.93
N ASP A 247 -11.30 -10.33 28.78
CA ASP A 247 -11.76 -11.71 28.96
C ASP A 247 -11.12 -12.68 27.96
N PHE A 248 -10.75 -12.18 26.77
CA PHE A 248 -9.98 -12.92 25.76
C PHE A 248 -8.45 -12.81 25.93
N GLY A 249 -7.96 -12.15 26.98
CA GLY A 249 -6.54 -11.92 27.20
C GLY A 249 -5.91 -10.92 26.21
N ALA A 250 -6.73 -10.10 25.56
CA ALA A 250 -6.31 -9.07 24.60
C ALA A 250 -6.50 -7.65 25.17
N THR A 251 -5.84 -6.67 24.56
CA THR A 251 -6.04 -5.24 24.83
C THR A 251 -6.98 -4.65 23.79
N TYR A 252 -8.04 -3.96 24.23
CA TYR A 252 -8.88 -3.20 23.30
C TYR A 252 -8.22 -1.87 22.93
N VAL A 253 -8.25 -1.56 21.64
CA VAL A 253 -7.85 -0.27 21.10
C VAL A 253 -9.09 0.42 20.51
N ASP A 254 -9.42 1.58 21.06
CA ASP A 254 -10.57 2.37 20.63
C ASP A 254 -10.22 3.23 19.41
N GLY A 255 -10.70 2.81 18.24
CA GLY A 255 -10.72 3.60 17.01
C GLY A 255 -12.10 4.21 16.71
N GLY A 256 -13.01 4.26 17.69
CA GLY A 256 -14.29 4.94 17.56
C GLY A 256 -14.15 6.46 17.63
N ASP A 257 -14.84 7.18 16.74
CA ASP A 257 -14.83 8.65 16.73
C ASP A 257 -16.25 9.21 16.48
N ALA A 258 -16.90 9.67 17.54
CA ALA A 258 -18.29 10.08 17.53
C ALA A 258 -18.54 11.24 16.55
N GLY A 259 -19.61 11.12 15.77
CA GLY A 259 -20.02 12.15 14.83
C GLY A 259 -19.20 12.23 13.54
N VAL A 260 -18.17 11.38 13.34
CA VAL A 260 -17.42 11.36 12.08
C VAL A 260 -18.08 10.48 11.02
N THR A 261 -17.81 10.78 9.75
CA THR A 261 -18.25 9.99 8.60
C THR A 261 -17.32 8.80 8.37
N GLY A 262 -17.76 7.82 7.57
CA GLY A 262 -16.92 6.67 7.22
C GLY A 262 -15.60 7.06 6.54
N TYR A 263 -15.57 8.15 5.76
CA TYR A 263 -14.33 8.65 5.13
C TYR A 263 -13.27 9.07 6.17
N VAL A 264 -13.69 9.69 7.27
CA VAL A 264 -12.78 10.06 8.37
C VAL A 264 -12.26 8.80 9.06
N THR A 265 -13.13 7.81 9.32
CA THR A 265 -12.69 6.52 9.87
C THR A 265 -11.66 5.83 8.98
N LEU A 266 -11.86 5.80 7.66
CA LEU A 266 -10.89 5.24 6.71
C LEU A 266 -9.55 5.98 6.72
N ALA A 267 -9.60 7.31 6.87
CA ALA A 267 -8.40 8.13 7.00
C ALA A 267 -7.64 7.83 8.29
N GLN A 268 -8.33 7.66 9.42
CA GLN A 268 -7.73 7.31 10.71
C GLN A 268 -7.17 5.88 10.74
N MET A 269 -7.77 4.95 10.00
CA MET A 269 -7.23 3.61 9.80
C MET A 269 -5.95 3.64 8.95
N GLY A 270 -5.89 4.51 7.95
CA GLY A 270 -4.85 4.51 6.92
C GLY A 270 -5.22 3.69 5.68
N VAL A 271 -6.52 3.45 5.48
CA VAL A 271 -7.07 2.83 4.26
C VAL A 271 -6.98 3.82 3.10
N GLU A 272 -7.38 5.07 3.37
CA GLU A 272 -7.28 6.19 2.44
C GLU A 272 -6.60 7.34 3.17
N HIS A 273 -5.31 7.56 2.94
CA HIS A 273 -4.61 8.63 3.62
C HIS A 273 -5.24 9.99 3.33
N ALA A 274 -5.44 10.79 4.37
CA ALA A 274 -5.80 12.20 4.22
C ALA A 274 -4.64 12.94 3.56
N LEU A 275 -4.91 13.65 2.47
CA LEU A 275 -3.91 14.41 1.71
C LEU A 275 -3.83 15.84 2.24
N ILE A 276 -2.83 16.09 3.07
CA ILE A 276 -2.70 17.32 3.86
C ILE A 276 -1.87 18.35 3.10
N THR A 277 -2.36 19.59 3.03
CA THR A 277 -1.61 20.74 2.52
C THR A 277 -1.32 21.72 3.64
N PHE A 278 -0.04 22.09 3.77
CA PHE A 278 0.41 23.13 4.70
C PHE A 278 0.44 24.50 4.03
N PRO A 279 0.27 25.61 4.78
CA PRO A 279 0.56 26.94 4.28
C PRO A 279 2.00 27.01 3.76
N ASP A 280 2.18 27.61 2.58
CA ASP A 280 3.47 27.70 1.87
C ASP A 280 4.19 26.34 1.71
N ASN A 281 3.41 25.23 1.70
CA ASN A 281 3.90 23.85 1.72
C ASN A 281 4.98 23.61 2.79
N THR A 282 4.91 24.27 3.95
CA THR A 282 5.95 24.15 4.96
C THR A 282 5.38 23.70 6.30
N ILE A 283 5.91 22.60 6.84
CA ILE A 283 5.67 22.25 8.24
C ILE A 283 6.55 23.15 9.10
N PRO A 284 5.98 23.98 9.99
CA PRO A 284 6.77 24.88 10.82
C PRO A 284 7.71 24.08 11.75
N ALA A 285 8.77 24.75 12.20
CA ALA A 285 9.77 24.20 13.13
C ALA A 285 9.14 23.70 14.45
N SER A 286 8.05 24.32 14.90
CA SER A 286 7.32 23.94 16.10
C SER A 286 5.87 24.43 16.04
N GLY A 287 5.05 23.92 16.95
CA GLY A 287 3.69 24.38 17.16
C GLY A 287 2.67 23.84 16.16
N ALA A 288 1.54 24.54 16.10
CA ALA A 288 0.38 24.16 15.29
C ALA A 288 0.33 24.96 13.98
N SER A 289 -0.10 24.31 12.91
CA SER A 289 -0.36 24.90 11.60
C SER A 289 -1.77 24.59 11.15
N LEU A 290 -2.47 25.58 10.60
CA LEU A 290 -3.75 25.40 9.95
C LEU A 290 -3.50 24.74 8.60
N VAL A 291 -4.06 23.55 8.40
CA VAL A 291 -3.86 22.74 7.19
C VAL A 291 -5.20 22.49 6.50
N THR A 292 -5.15 22.14 5.22
CA THR A 292 -6.32 21.69 4.46
C THR A 292 -6.17 20.23 4.06
N CYS A 293 -7.29 19.57 3.77
CA CYS A 293 -7.32 18.19 3.27
C CYS A 293 -8.10 18.15 1.95
N GLY A 294 -7.49 17.64 0.89
CA GLY A 294 -8.07 17.64 -0.45
C GLY A 294 -9.14 16.55 -0.68
N ASN A 295 -9.03 15.42 0.03
CA ASN A 295 -9.82 14.21 -0.26
C ASN A 295 -10.75 13.76 0.88
N VAL A 296 -10.62 14.33 2.08
CA VAL A 296 -11.46 13.98 3.25
C VAL A 296 -11.98 15.25 3.90
N THR A 297 -13.31 15.31 4.07
CA THR A 297 -13.96 16.41 4.80
C THR A 297 -13.97 16.11 6.29
N PHE A 298 -13.18 16.87 7.05
CA PHE A 298 -13.16 16.83 8.51
C PHE A 298 -14.10 17.86 9.12
N GLY A 299 -14.46 17.67 10.39
CA GLY A 299 -15.32 18.60 11.13
C GLY A 299 -15.02 18.61 12.61
N ALA A 300 -15.72 19.49 13.34
CA ALA A 300 -15.46 19.79 14.75
C ALA A 300 -15.65 18.63 15.73
N LEU A 301 -16.34 17.57 15.30
CA LEU A 301 -16.58 16.39 16.14
C LEU A 301 -15.43 15.38 16.08
N MET A 302 -14.50 15.51 15.12
CA MET A 302 -13.36 14.60 15.01
C MET A 302 -12.47 14.67 16.25
N ARG A 303 -12.18 13.51 16.83
CA ARG A 303 -11.18 13.36 17.88
C ARG A 303 -9.77 13.63 17.33
N PRO A 304 -8.89 14.30 18.09
CA PRO A 304 -7.48 14.42 17.72
C PRO A 304 -6.83 13.04 17.54
N TRP A 305 -6.02 12.87 16.49
CA TRP A 305 -5.30 11.63 16.24
C TRP A 305 -3.87 11.88 15.77
N VAL A 306 -2.98 10.95 16.11
CA VAL A 306 -1.55 11.06 15.80
C VAL A 306 -1.27 10.57 14.39
N ALA A 307 -0.52 11.37 13.64
CA ALA A 307 -0.13 11.09 12.27
C ALA A 307 1.31 11.51 11.99
N THR A 308 1.94 10.84 11.03
CA THR A 308 3.20 11.27 10.43
C THR A 308 2.92 11.89 9.06
N ILE A 309 3.39 13.12 8.83
CA ILE A 309 3.27 13.83 7.54
C ILE A 309 4.66 14.26 7.09
N GLY A 310 5.09 13.79 5.92
CA GLY A 310 6.44 14.07 5.40
C GLY A 310 7.57 13.59 6.32
N GLY A 311 7.34 12.54 7.12
CA GLY A 311 8.30 12.07 8.13
C GLY A 311 8.22 12.80 9.48
N VAL A 312 7.40 13.85 9.62
CA VAL A 312 7.21 14.57 10.89
C VAL A 312 5.98 14.05 11.61
N SER A 313 6.18 13.55 12.83
CA SER A 313 5.10 13.14 13.73
C SER A 313 4.40 14.34 14.37
N GLY A 314 3.07 14.27 14.45
CA GLY A 314 2.23 15.26 15.10
C GLY A 314 0.79 14.80 15.26
N THR A 315 -0.07 15.69 15.71
CA THR A 315 -1.48 15.43 15.93
C THR A 315 -2.32 16.25 14.97
N LEU A 316 -3.22 15.58 14.23
CA LEU A 316 -4.30 16.23 13.50
C LEU A 316 -5.49 16.41 14.44
N SER A 317 -6.03 17.61 14.50
CA SER A 317 -7.18 17.96 15.33
C SER A 317 -8.05 19.02 14.66
N TRP A 318 -9.31 19.14 15.07
CA TRP A 318 -10.12 20.29 14.68
C TRP A 318 -10.03 21.37 15.74
N ALA A 319 -9.46 22.53 15.39
CA ALA A 319 -9.33 23.66 16.29
C ALA A 319 -9.33 24.99 15.52
N GLY A 320 -9.78 26.07 16.16
CA GLY A 320 -9.79 27.40 15.53
C GLY A 320 -10.68 27.52 14.28
N GLY A 321 -11.63 26.60 14.09
CA GLY A 321 -12.54 26.59 12.92
C GLY A 321 -12.01 25.82 11.72
N GLY A 322 -10.90 25.09 11.83
CA GLY A 322 -10.37 24.26 10.75
C GLY A 322 -9.51 23.09 11.24
N LEU A 323 -8.94 22.36 10.28
CA LEU A 323 -8.04 21.25 10.54
C LEU A 323 -6.65 21.78 10.91
N MET A 324 -6.12 21.34 12.04
CA MET A 324 -4.83 21.77 12.57
C MET A 324 -3.89 20.57 12.65
N PHE A 325 -2.65 20.72 12.17
CA PHE A 325 -1.55 19.81 12.47
C PHE A 325 -0.66 20.43 13.53
N THR A 326 -0.47 19.75 14.66
CA THR A 326 0.46 20.17 15.72
C THR A 326 1.64 19.23 15.78
N ARG A 327 2.83 19.73 15.49
CA ARG A 327 4.07 18.95 15.55
C ARG A 327 4.31 18.41 16.97
N ALA A 328 4.63 17.13 17.11
CA ALA A 328 4.83 16.49 18.41
C ALA A 328 6.11 16.96 19.11
N VAL A 329 7.20 17.11 18.36
CA VAL A 329 8.52 17.53 18.86
C VAL A 329 9.08 18.62 17.97
N ALA A 330 9.52 19.73 18.55
CA ALA A 330 10.14 20.84 17.80
C ALA A 330 11.41 20.38 17.04
N GLY A 331 11.63 20.94 15.85
CA GLY A 331 12.77 20.60 15.01
C GLY A 331 12.98 21.64 13.90
N ALA A 332 13.65 21.27 12.81
CA ALA A 332 13.78 22.14 11.64
C ALA A 332 12.42 22.31 10.92
N ALA A 333 12.19 23.49 10.35
CA ALA A 333 11.10 23.67 9.41
C ALA A 333 11.33 22.77 8.19
N MET A 334 10.28 22.18 7.66
CA MET A 334 10.37 21.21 6.58
C MET A 334 9.49 21.63 5.41
N VAL A 335 10.12 21.80 4.24
CA VAL A 335 9.42 22.12 3.00
C VAL A 335 8.91 20.83 2.37
N LEU A 336 7.62 20.82 2.05
CA LEU A 336 6.88 19.80 1.33
C LEU A 336 6.70 20.23 -0.13
N LEU A 337 6.37 19.29 -1.01
CA LEU A 337 6.22 19.58 -2.45
C LEU A 337 4.76 19.62 -2.90
N GLY A 338 3.84 19.70 -1.94
CA GLY A 338 2.41 19.77 -2.16
C GLY A 338 1.65 18.92 -1.13
N GLU A 339 0.49 18.43 -1.57
CA GLU A 339 -0.33 17.50 -0.80
C GLU A 339 0.49 16.30 -0.32
N THR A 340 0.51 16.11 1.00
CA THR A 340 1.32 15.07 1.64
C THR A 340 0.41 14.14 2.45
N PRO A 341 0.49 12.82 2.25
CA PRO A 341 -0.29 11.86 3.01
C PRO A 341 -0.05 11.97 4.52
N ALA A 342 -1.12 12.00 5.31
CA ALA A 342 -1.07 11.74 6.73
C ALA A 342 -1.14 10.24 7.01
N ILE A 343 -0.05 9.69 7.53
CA ILE A 343 0.07 8.27 7.90
C ILE A 343 -0.35 8.13 9.37
N PRO A 344 -1.50 7.51 9.69
CA PRO A 344 -1.97 7.41 11.07
C PRO A 344 -1.11 6.46 11.89
N ALA A 345 -0.82 6.82 13.14
CA ALA A 345 -0.13 5.92 14.07
C ALA A 345 -0.92 4.61 14.28
N MET A 346 -2.24 4.68 14.22
CA MET A 346 -3.14 3.53 14.38
C MET A 346 -3.03 2.49 13.24
N SER A 347 -2.38 2.84 12.12
CA SER A 347 -2.11 1.88 11.02
C SER A 347 -1.28 0.68 11.46
N GLN A 348 -0.57 0.79 12.59
CA GLN A 348 0.15 -0.33 13.23
C GLN A 348 -0.77 -1.52 13.59
N TYR A 349 -2.06 -1.28 13.81
CA TYR A 349 -3.02 -2.31 14.18
C TYR A 349 -3.69 -3.01 12.99
N ARG A 350 -3.17 -2.86 11.77
CA ARG A 350 -3.68 -3.54 10.55
C ARG A 350 -3.71 -5.08 10.60
N ARG A 351 -3.12 -5.66 11.63
CA ARG A 351 -3.05 -7.11 11.87
C ARG A 351 -3.93 -7.57 13.03
N ALA A 352 -4.50 -6.67 13.82
CA ALA A 352 -5.27 -7.01 15.00
C ALA A 352 -6.61 -7.66 14.64
N VAL A 353 -7.22 -8.35 15.61
CA VAL A 353 -8.64 -8.72 15.49
C VAL A 353 -9.47 -7.44 15.40
N THR A 354 -10.32 -7.33 14.38
CA THR A 354 -10.93 -6.04 14.02
C THR A 354 -12.45 -6.07 14.09
N LEU A 355 -13.06 -5.04 14.64
CA LEU A 355 -14.51 -4.83 14.66
C LEU A 355 -14.83 -3.60 13.79
N LEU A 356 -15.70 -3.76 12.80
CA LEU A 356 -16.02 -2.72 11.83
C LEU A 356 -17.49 -2.30 11.95
N ASN A 357 -17.73 -1.04 12.30
CA ASN A 357 -19.05 -0.40 12.24
C ASN A 357 -18.91 0.98 11.59
N ILE A 358 -18.72 0.99 10.27
CA ILE A 358 -18.29 2.17 9.52
C ILE A 358 -19.48 2.78 8.76
N GLY A 359 -19.61 4.12 8.83
CA GLY A 359 -20.36 4.89 7.83
C GLY A 359 -21.82 5.23 8.13
N LYS A 360 -22.40 4.92 9.30
CA LYS A 360 -23.78 5.33 9.64
C LYS A 360 -24.01 6.85 9.43
N ASN A 361 -23.09 7.68 9.94
CA ASN A 361 -23.15 9.14 9.79
C ASN A 361 -22.93 9.63 8.35
N SER A 362 -22.40 8.79 7.45
CA SER A 362 -22.34 9.14 6.03
C SER A 362 -23.73 9.10 5.39
N LEU A 363 -24.63 8.23 5.88
CA LEU A 363 -25.96 8.00 5.30
C LEU A 363 -26.95 9.14 5.56
N THR A 364 -26.74 9.91 6.62
CA THR A 364 -27.49 11.15 6.93
C THR A 364 -27.06 12.30 6.02
N GLY A 365 -25.86 12.24 5.45
CA GLY A 365 -25.37 13.14 4.41
C GLY A 365 -25.70 12.65 3.00
N SER A 366 -24.81 12.96 2.06
CA SER A 366 -24.97 12.65 0.63
C SER A 366 -24.62 11.22 0.25
N ALA A 367 -24.00 10.42 1.15
CA ALA A 367 -23.57 9.07 0.80
C ALA A 367 -24.77 8.14 0.55
N SER A 368 -24.62 7.27 -0.43
CA SER A 368 -25.52 6.16 -0.73
C SER A 368 -25.24 4.97 0.19
N ALA A 369 -26.10 3.95 0.12
CA ALA A 369 -25.84 2.68 0.78
C ALA A 369 -24.59 2.00 0.20
N ASP A 370 -24.43 2.04 -1.13
CA ASP A 370 -23.29 1.44 -1.83
C ASP A 370 -21.97 2.08 -1.42
N ASP A 371 -21.95 3.40 -1.22
CA ASP A 371 -20.75 4.10 -0.72
C ASP A 371 -20.31 3.55 0.64
N VAL A 372 -21.23 3.32 1.57
CA VAL A 372 -20.92 2.80 2.91
C VAL A 372 -20.51 1.33 2.88
N VAL A 373 -21.13 0.53 1.99
CA VAL A 373 -20.71 -0.85 1.75
C VAL A 373 -19.27 -0.86 1.22
N GLU A 374 -18.96 -0.03 0.24
CA GLU A 374 -17.61 0.08 -0.35
C GLU A 374 -16.58 0.59 0.68
N MET A 375 -16.93 1.56 1.53
CA MET A 375 -16.06 1.96 2.64
C MET A 375 -15.73 0.76 3.55
N THR A 376 -16.72 -0.04 3.89
CA THR A 376 -16.53 -1.21 4.76
C THR A 376 -15.69 -2.29 4.07
N ILE A 377 -15.86 -2.49 2.75
CA ILE A 377 -15.04 -3.40 1.94
C ILE A 377 -13.58 -2.97 1.96
N ARG A 378 -13.30 -1.69 1.67
CA ARG A 378 -11.93 -1.16 1.66
C ARG A 378 -11.27 -1.27 3.03
N ALA A 379 -12.01 -1.02 4.11
CA ALA A 379 -11.54 -1.24 5.48
C ALA A 379 -11.18 -2.70 5.77
N TYR A 380 -12.03 -3.64 5.35
CA TYR A 380 -11.79 -5.07 5.51
C TYR A 380 -10.59 -5.55 4.68
N ASP A 381 -10.49 -5.10 3.43
CA ASP A 381 -9.44 -5.52 2.50
C ASP A 381 -8.06 -4.99 2.90
N TRP A 382 -8.00 -3.80 3.50
CA TRP A 382 -6.77 -3.19 4.04
C TRP A 382 -6.11 -3.99 5.18
N LEU A 383 -6.88 -4.81 5.91
CA LEU A 383 -6.31 -5.70 6.93
C LEU A 383 -5.33 -6.69 6.28
N ASN A 384 -4.14 -6.85 6.86
CA ASN A 384 -2.99 -7.49 6.20
C ASN A 384 -2.50 -8.77 6.90
N ALA A 385 -3.42 -9.53 7.50
CA ALA A 385 -3.12 -10.85 8.06
C ALA A 385 -3.50 -11.95 7.06
N ALA A 386 -2.75 -13.06 7.05
CA ALA A 386 -3.06 -14.23 6.22
C ALA A 386 -4.36 -14.91 6.68
N ASP A 387 -4.64 -14.89 7.97
CA ASP A 387 -5.81 -15.49 8.62
C ASP A 387 -6.80 -14.44 9.16
N LYS A 388 -7.03 -13.37 8.39
CA LYS A 388 -7.81 -12.16 8.77
C LYS A 388 -8.98 -12.48 9.71
N LYS A 389 -8.99 -11.84 10.88
CA LYS A 389 -10.08 -11.95 11.86
C LYS A 389 -10.77 -10.61 11.99
N ALA A 390 -11.92 -10.47 11.35
CA ALA A 390 -12.71 -9.25 11.44
C ALA A 390 -14.21 -9.54 11.49
N ILE A 391 -14.92 -8.82 12.35
CA ILE A 391 -16.39 -8.81 12.42
C ILE A 391 -16.89 -7.51 11.83
N VAL A 392 -17.93 -7.61 11.01
CA VAL A 392 -18.68 -6.47 10.48
C VAL A 392 -19.99 -6.35 11.25
N ILE A 393 -20.22 -5.20 11.88
CA ILE A 393 -21.38 -4.92 12.72
C ILE A 393 -22.33 -4.01 11.94
N GLY A 394 -23.59 -4.43 11.82
CA GLY A 394 -24.64 -3.63 11.16
C GLY A 394 -25.01 -2.34 11.89
N HIS A 395 -25.75 -1.48 11.21
CA HIS A 395 -26.23 -0.18 11.72
C HIS A 395 -27.69 -0.26 12.15
N PHE A 396 -28.09 0.47 13.19
CA PHE A 396 -29.50 0.56 13.59
C PHE A 396 -30.14 1.88 13.17
N VAL A 397 -31.47 1.88 13.05
CA VAL A 397 -32.28 3.07 12.74
C VAL A 397 -32.62 3.83 14.03
N ASP A 398 -32.51 5.15 14.01
CA ASP A 398 -32.73 6.03 15.17
C ASP A 398 -34.20 6.04 15.62
N ARG A 399 -34.42 6.31 16.92
CA ARG A 399 -35.70 6.10 17.64
C ARG A 399 -36.89 6.73 16.94
N ASP A 400 -36.74 7.97 16.50
CA ASP A 400 -37.82 8.80 15.99
C ASP A 400 -37.84 8.88 14.45
N THR A 401 -37.18 7.94 13.77
CA THR A 401 -37.16 7.90 12.31
C THR A 401 -38.55 7.53 11.78
N ALA A 402 -39.12 8.32 10.87
CA ALA A 402 -40.40 8.02 10.24
C ALA A 402 -40.38 6.68 9.49
N THR A 403 -41.56 6.06 9.32
CA THR A 403 -41.70 4.79 8.59
C THR A 403 -41.26 4.88 7.14
N VAL A 404 -41.52 6.04 6.50
CA VAL A 404 -41.03 6.37 5.16
C VAL A 404 -39.93 7.42 5.30
N ALA A 405 -38.68 6.99 5.28
CA ALA A 405 -37.52 7.86 5.38
C ALA A 405 -36.35 7.30 4.55
N ALA A 406 -35.75 8.12 3.70
CA ALA A 406 -34.65 7.69 2.83
C ALA A 406 -33.45 7.12 3.62
N VAL A 407 -33.16 7.67 4.80
CA VAL A 407 -32.08 7.15 5.67
C VAL A 407 -32.35 5.74 6.18
N ARG A 408 -33.63 5.40 6.46
CA ARG A 408 -34.03 4.04 6.84
C ARG A 408 -33.73 3.07 5.71
N ASP A 409 -34.17 3.40 4.50
CA ASP A 409 -33.99 2.55 3.32
C ASP A 409 -32.49 2.31 3.04
N LYS A 410 -31.67 3.35 3.20
CA LYS A 410 -30.21 3.24 3.11
C LYS A 410 -29.63 2.30 4.17
N ILE A 411 -29.98 2.46 5.45
CA ILE A 411 -29.49 1.60 6.55
C ILE A 411 -29.88 0.14 6.31
N VAL A 412 -31.13 -0.12 5.93
CA VAL A 412 -31.62 -1.47 5.62
C VAL A 412 -30.85 -2.08 4.44
N ALA A 413 -30.59 -1.29 3.39
CA ALA A 413 -29.81 -1.73 2.22
C ALA A 413 -28.36 -2.05 2.57
N VAL A 414 -27.70 -1.22 3.40
CA VAL A 414 -26.34 -1.47 3.89
C VAL A 414 -26.30 -2.78 4.67
N ASN A 415 -27.15 -2.93 5.70
CA ASN A 415 -27.16 -4.13 6.55
C ASN A 415 -27.40 -5.40 5.73
N ARG A 416 -28.33 -5.38 4.77
CA ARG A 416 -28.58 -6.52 3.88
C ARG A 416 -27.34 -6.89 3.07
N SER A 417 -26.65 -5.89 2.52
CA SER A 417 -25.46 -6.09 1.69
C SER A 417 -24.28 -6.61 2.51
N LEU A 418 -24.07 -6.06 3.71
CA LEU A 418 -23.03 -6.52 4.62
C LEU A 418 -23.31 -7.95 5.12
N ALA A 419 -24.56 -8.25 5.50
CA ALA A 419 -24.96 -9.60 5.91
C ALA A 419 -24.73 -10.62 4.79
N ALA A 420 -25.15 -10.30 3.56
CA ALA A 420 -24.97 -11.19 2.40
C ALA A 420 -23.49 -11.41 2.06
N ARG A 421 -22.63 -10.39 2.23
CA ARG A 421 -21.20 -10.48 1.91
C ARG A 421 -20.40 -11.22 2.98
N TYR A 422 -20.62 -10.92 4.25
CA TYR A 422 -19.73 -11.35 5.33
C TYR A 422 -20.24 -12.60 6.08
N GLY A 423 -21.50 -13.00 5.89
CA GLY A 423 -22.04 -14.26 6.43
C GLY A 423 -21.82 -14.37 7.94
N ASP A 424 -21.07 -15.38 8.38
CA ASP A 424 -20.77 -15.61 9.79
C ASP A 424 -19.90 -14.53 10.45
N LEU A 425 -19.23 -13.70 9.65
CA LEU A 425 -18.47 -12.54 10.13
C LEU A 425 -19.35 -11.29 10.28
N TYR A 426 -20.62 -11.35 9.88
CA TYR A 426 -21.58 -10.26 10.11
C TYR A 426 -22.34 -10.46 11.43
N VAL A 427 -22.53 -9.36 12.17
CA VAL A 427 -23.38 -9.29 13.36
C VAL A 427 -24.49 -8.27 13.16
N ASP A 428 -25.73 -8.73 13.26
CA ASP A 428 -26.93 -7.91 13.08
C ASP A 428 -27.32 -7.15 14.35
N LEU A 429 -26.66 -6.02 14.59
CA LEU A 429 -26.98 -5.13 15.70
C LEU A 429 -28.43 -4.62 15.63
N SER A 430 -28.91 -4.23 14.43
CA SER A 430 -30.28 -3.73 14.26
C SER A 430 -31.30 -4.80 14.60
N GLY A 431 -31.13 -6.01 14.06
CA GLY A 431 -31.99 -7.15 14.33
C GLY A 431 -32.03 -7.52 15.82
N TYR A 432 -30.89 -7.43 16.51
CA TYR A 432 -30.83 -7.63 17.96
C TYR A 432 -31.67 -6.62 18.73
N LEU A 433 -31.47 -5.31 18.48
CA LEU A 433 -32.15 -4.23 19.21
C LEU A 433 -33.67 -4.23 19.01
N ILE A 434 -34.17 -4.75 17.89
CA ILE A 434 -35.61 -4.85 17.61
C ILE A 434 -36.20 -6.24 17.91
N SER A 435 -35.40 -7.14 18.49
CA SER A 435 -35.86 -8.47 18.88
C SER A 435 -36.52 -8.48 20.25
N ALA A 436 -37.31 -9.51 20.54
CA ALA A 436 -37.82 -9.73 21.91
C ALA A 436 -36.70 -10.11 22.90
N ARG A 437 -35.57 -10.63 22.40
CA ARG A 437 -34.46 -11.12 23.23
C ARG A 437 -33.78 -9.97 23.99
N VAL A 438 -33.63 -8.81 23.37
CA VAL A 438 -32.93 -7.66 23.97
C VAL A 438 -33.50 -7.31 25.34
N TRP A 439 -34.83 -7.38 25.53
CA TRP A 439 -35.51 -7.07 26.78
C TRP A 439 -35.11 -7.98 27.94
N THR A 440 -34.88 -9.27 27.63
CA THR A 440 -34.40 -10.23 28.62
C THR A 440 -32.95 -9.94 28.98
N ASP A 441 -32.12 -9.68 27.96
CA ASP A 441 -30.69 -9.43 28.12
C ASP A 441 -30.41 -8.10 28.87
N VAL A 442 -31.21 -7.05 28.63
CA VAL A 442 -31.09 -5.77 29.36
C VAL A 442 -31.82 -5.76 30.71
N GLY A 443 -32.67 -6.75 30.99
CA GLY A 443 -33.47 -6.80 32.22
C GLY A 443 -34.56 -5.73 32.32
N ILE A 444 -35.10 -5.27 31.19
CA ILE A 444 -36.14 -4.23 31.11
C ILE A 444 -37.42 -4.82 30.51
N ALA A 445 -38.57 -4.54 31.14
CA ALA A 445 -39.86 -4.86 30.54
C ALA A 445 -40.23 -3.80 29.48
N PRO A 446 -40.56 -4.17 28.24
CA PRO A 446 -40.86 -3.19 27.20
C PRO A 446 -42.16 -2.44 27.49
N SER A 447 -42.16 -1.14 27.20
CA SER A 447 -43.38 -0.33 27.13
C SER A 447 -44.13 -0.55 25.80
N ALA A 448 -45.34 0.02 25.68
CA ALA A 448 -46.05 0.03 24.41
C ALA A 448 -45.28 0.80 23.31
N GLU A 449 -44.66 1.93 23.67
CA GLU A 449 -43.87 2.73 22.74
C GLU A 449 -42.62 1.98 22.25
N ASP A 450 -42.03 1.15 23.11
CA ASP A 450 -40.93 0.26 22.72
C ASP A 450 -41.37 -0.76 21.67
N ILE A 451 -42.52 -1.40 21.89
CA ILE A 451 -43.07 -2.39 20.96
C ILE A 451 -43.43 -1.73 19.62
N ASP A 452 -44.03 -0.53 19.66
CA ASP A 452 -44.36 0.23 18.45
C ASP A 452 -43.10 0.59 17.66
N ALA A 453 -42.04 1.05 18.34
CA ALA A 453 -40.75 1.33 17.70
C ALA A 453 -40.11 0.07 17.09
N GLN A 454 -40.12 -1.07 17.81
CA GLN A 454 -39.64 -2.35 17.27
C GLN A 454 -40.43 -2.78 16.02
N SER A 455 -41.75 -2.56 16.02
CA SER A 455 -42.62 -2.96 14.91
C SER A 455 -42.29 -2.26 13.59
N ILE A 456 -41.74 -1.05 13.66
CA ILE A 456 -41.28 -0.28 12.50
C ILE A 456 -39.77 -0.38 12.28
N GLY A 457 -39.05 -1.10 13.13
CA GLY A 457 -37.60 -1.33 13.01
C GLY A 457 -36.72 -0.19 13.53
N ASN A 458 -37.22 0.67 14.43
CA ASN A 458 -36.42 1.68 15.12
C ASN A 458 -35.82 1.11 16.40
N ILE A 459 -34.70 1.69 16.85
CA ILE A 459 -34.25 1.48 18.22
C ILE A 459 -35.38 1.91 19.21
N PRO A 460 -35.77 1.05 20.15
CA PRO A 460 -36.80 1.37 21.13
C PRO A 460 -36.42 2.53 22.06
N PRO A 461 -37.38 3.38 22.50
CA PRO A 461 -37.13 4.47 23.43
C PRO A 461 -36.38 4.07 24.70
N SER A 462 -36.69 2.92 25.30
CA SER A 462 -36.02 2.43 26.51
C SER A 462 -34.59 1.95 26.27
N LEU A 463 -34.19 1.75 25.01
CA LEU A 463 -32.84 1.34 24.61
C LEU A 463 -32.03 2.49 24.00
N ALA A 464 -32.66 3.65 23.79
CA ALA A 464 -32.03 4.86 23.26
C ALA A 464 -31.75 5.88 24.36
N GLN A 465 -30.69 6.67 24.20
CA GLN A 465 -30.46 7.86 25.01
C GLN A 465 -31.49 8.94 24.69
N ALA A 466 -31.50 10.01 25.49
CA ALA A 466 -32.45 11.11 25.33
C ALA A 466 -32.38 11.79 23.95
N ASP A 467 -31.23 11.72 23.27
CA ASP A 467 -31.05 12.22 21.91
C ASP A 467 -31.73 11.37 20.83
N GLY A 468 -32.17 10.15 21.15
CA GLY A 468 -32.81 9.21 20.21
C GLY A 468 -31.87 8.59 19.17
N ILE A 469 -30.57 8.87 19.22
CA ILE A 469 -29.57 8.47 18.21
C ILE A 469 -28.62 7.41 18.77
N HIS A 470 -28.31 7.49 20.07
CA HIS A 470 -27.33 6.61 20.72
C HIS A 470 -28.00 5.54 21.58
N MET A 471 -27.37 4.37 21.70
CA MET A 471 -27.82 3.32 22.61
C MET A 471 -27.59 3.73 24.08
N THR A 472 -28.43 3.27 24.99
CA THR A 472 -28.15 3.34 26.43
C THR A 472 -26.96 2.44 26.78
N PRO A 473 -26.23 2.71 27.89
CA PRO A 473 -25.16 1.81 28.36
C PRO A 473 -25.63 0.38 28.58
N ALA A 474 -26.87 0.17 29.03
CA ALA A 474 -27.43 -1.17 29.22
C ALA A 474 -27.57 -1.93 27.88
N ALA A 475 -28.04 -1.26 26.82
CA ALA A 475 -28.15 -1.86 25.50
C ALA A 475 -26.78 -2.15 24.86
N GLN A 476 -25.79 -1.28 25.08
CA GLN A 476 -24.40 -1.46 24.67
C GLN A 476 -23.79 -2.70 25.31
N ALA A 477 -23.81 -2.78 26.65
CA ALA A 477 -23.29 -3.91 27.41
C ALA A 477 -23.97 -5.22 27.04
N ALA A 478 -25.30 -5.20 26.86
CA ALA A 478 -26.07 -6.38 26.48
C ALA A 478 -25.69 -6.89 25.08
N PHE A 479 -25.53 -5.99 24.09
CA PHE A 479 -25.08 -6.38 22.75
C PHE A 479 -23.67 -7.00 22.79
N VAL A 480 -22.71 -6.37 23.46
CA VAL A 480 -21.35 -6.89 23.57
C VAL A 480 -21.37 -8.27 24.24
N THR A 481 -22.00 -8.38 25.41
CA THR A 481 -22.01 -9.61 26.22
C THR A 481 -22.75 -10.76 25.57
N HIS A 482 -23.93 -10.52 24.99
CA HIS A 482 -24.84 -11.60 24.57
C HIS A 482 -24.78 -11.90 23.08
N ILE A 483 -24.18 -11.02 22.27
CA ILE A 483 -24.10 -11.16 20.82
C ILE A 483 -22.66 -11.20 20.34
N LEU A 484 -21.84 -10.20 20.68
CA LEU A 484 -20.50 -10.09 20.12
C LEU A 484 -19.51 -11.09 20.75
N THR A 485 -19.45 -11.17 22.09
CA THR A 485 -18.57 -12.11 22.79
C THR A 485 -18.82 -13.57 22.37
N PRO A 486 -20.08 -14.07 22.34
CA PRO A 486 -20.34 -15.44 21.90
C PRO A 486 -20.04 -15.65 20.42
N ARG A 487 -20.17 -14.62 19.58
CA ARG A 487 -19.80 -14.71 18.15
C ARG A 487 -18.29 -14.91 18.00
N ILE A 488 -17.48 -14.11 18.67
CA ILE A 488 -16.01 -14.25 18.63
C ILE A 488 -15.59 -15.62 19.17
N ALA A 489 -16.18 -16.07 20.29
CA ALA A 489 -15.90 -17.38 20.85
C ALA A 489 -16.28 -18.53 19.89
N ALA A 490 -17.46 -18.45 19.25
CA ALA A 490 -17.91 -19.46 18.29
C ALA A 490 -17.03 -19.53 17.03
N LEU A 491 -16.40 -18.42 16.63
CA LEU A 491 -15.42 -18.38 15.54
C LEU A 491 -14.06 -18.99 15.93
N GLY A 492 -13.85 -19.32 17.21
CA GLY A 492 -12.66 -20.02 17.70
C GLY A 492 -11.39 -19.18 17.62
N TRP A 493 -11.50 -17.85 17.67
CA TRP A 493 -10.36 -16.94 17.54
C TRP A 493 -9.49 -16.87 18.80
N TYR A 494 -10.11 -17.10 19.95
CA TYR A 494 -9.50 -17.09 21.27
C TYR A 494 -9.84 -18.42 21.96
N ALA A 495 -8.85 -19.02 22.61
CA ALA A 495 -8.92 -20.36 23.21
C ALA A 495 -8.76 -20.32 24.73
#